data_AF-A0A2V7L3R4-F1
#
_entry.id   AF-A0A2V7L3R4-F1
#
_cell.length_a   1.000
_cell.length_b   1.000
_cell.length_c   1.000
_cell.angle_alpha   90.00
_cell.angle_beta   90.00
_cell.angle_gamma   90.00
#
_symmetry.space_group_name_H-M   'P 1'
#
loop_
_entity.id
_entity.type
_entity.pdbx_description
1 polymer ?
#
loop_
_entity_poly.entity_id
_entity_poly.type
_entity_poly.pdbx_seq_one_letter_code
_entity_poly.pdbx_strand_id
1 'polypeptide(L)'
;MFIANSWLTYMMSPPRDITPTTDPTTIKLWHAIANATWMPINVHRVIANVVFGGAIVGAYASYRFLAARTDEERAHYDWMGYVGNFIAMSALIVLPFAGYWLGREIYQYDQSMGITMMGGFMSWLWVIQAFLIAVLFLTGNYYLWIGMGRIPGAERFRPYTKYLLIVLVLGAIVWGTPHTMIADSKELAAMGGSHHPFLGALGVMSAKNTAVNLMILTTFLSFLLYRRANTRPVVPWARTGTIIQGAMFAVAAGVVLFYGIRGYFVEAIVRIGFSVYQVLAVLSCIVFVTVIDILMARGAQSLGAIQWGKMPPRSQYALFILAVTFTWLMGLMGFARSGIRQYWHVWQVMQDTSKYAATPALGYASKMISLCVLIFLALVSFVFWLGGLAEKSTYVSTEKGPGHVGH
;
A
#
# COMPACT_ATOMS: atom_id res chain seq x y z
N MET A 1 5.28 -9.97 17.14
CA MET A 1 5.07 -10.19 15.69
C MET A 1 6.04 -11.20 15.08
N PHE A 2 7.36 -11.03 15.23
CA PHE A 2 8.37 -11.90 14.58
C PHE A 2 8.24 -13.38 14.98
N ILE A 3 7.91 -13.63 16.25
CA ILE A 3 7.63 -14.98 16.75
C ILE A 3 6.37 -15.54 16.08
N ALA A 4 5.24 -14.80 16.08
CA ALA A 4 4.03 -15.21 15.34
C ALA A 4 4.31 -15.55 13.85
N ASN A 5 5.21 -14.79 13.22
CA ASN A 5 5.62 -15.03 11.85
C ASN A 5 6.51 -16.27 11.67
N SER A 6 7.25 -16.72 12.68
CA SER A 6 8.04 -17.95 12.57
C SER A 6 7.13 -19.17 12.41
N TRP A 7 6.03 -19.27 13.17
CA TRP A 7 5.04 -20.34 12.95
C TRP A 7 4.37 -20.25 11.58
N LEU A 8 3.91 -19.05 11.19
CA LEU A 8 3.27 -18.83 9.88
C LEU A 8 4.17 -19.28 8.72
N THR A 9 5.46 -18.95 8.81
CA THR A 9 6.43 -19.21 7.73
C THR A 9 6.96 -20.63 7.77
N TYR A 10 7.10 -21.24 8.96
CA TYR A 10 7.43 -22.65 9.07
C TYR A 10 6.37 -23.53 8.40
N MET A 11 5.08 -23.21 8.57
CA MET A 11 3.99 -23.90 7.87
C MET A 11 4.07 -23.78 6.35
N MET A 12 4.63 -22.69 5.83
CA MET A 12 4.63 -22.35 4.40
C MET A 12 5.91 -22.77 3.68
N SER A 13 7.05 -22.61 4.33
CA SER A 13 8.38 -22.91 3.80
C SER A 13 9.22 -23.56 4.90
N PRO A 14 8.91 -24.79 5.35
CA PRO A 14 9.79 -25.49 6.29
C PRO A 14 11.20 -25.65 5.69
N PRO A 15 12.27 -25.73 6.50
CA PRO A 15 13.59 -26.13 6.00
C PRO A 15 13.53 -27.40 5.14
N ARG A 16 14.24 -27.41 4.01
CA ARG A 16 14.10 -28.46 2.96
C ARG A 16 14.55 -29.85 3.40
N ASP A 17 15.36 -29.93 4.44
CA ASP A 17 15.83 -31.16 5.07
C ASP A 17 14.79 -31.76 6.04
N ILE A 18 13.71 -31.04 6.35
CA ILE A 18 12.58 -31.53 7.14
C ILE A 18 11.57 -32.19 6.21
N THR A 19 11.36 -33.48 6.42
CA THR A 19 10.45 -34.34 5.64
C THR A 19 9.34 -34.89 6.54
N PRO A 20 8.30 -35.54 5.98
CA PRO A 20 7.27 -36.21 6.78
C PRO A 20 7.79 -37.27 7.76
N THR A 21 9.01 -37.79 7.56
CA THR A 21 9.63 -38.81 8.41
C THR A 21 10.66 -38.25 9.39
N THR A 22 10.92 -36.94 9.36
CA THR A 22 11.84 -36.29 10.29
C THR A 22 11.25 -36.32 11.70
N ASP A 23 12.00 -36.83 12.68
CA ASP A 23 11.60 -36.80 14.08
C ASP A 23 11.54 -35.34 14.57
N PRO A 24 10.36 -34.84 15.01
CA PRO A 24 10.21 -33.46 15.46
C PRO A 24 11.17 -33.06 16.59
N THR A 25 11.61 -34.00 17.42
CA THR A 25 12.52 -33.74 18.54
C THR A 25 13.95 -33.42 18.08
N THR A 26 14.29 -33.79 16.84
CA THR A 26 15.62 -33.54 16.25
C THR A 26 15.73 -32.15 15.59
N ILE A 27 14.60 -31.47 15.38
CA ILE A 27 14.54 -30.17 14.71
C ILE A 27 15.02 -29.08 15.67
N LYS A 28 16.15 -28.46 15.36
CA LYS A 28 16.66 -27.32 16.13
C LYS A 28 15.72 -26.12 15.99
N LEU A 29 15.42 -25.44 17.09
CA LEU A 29 14.52 -24.28 17.11
C LEU A 29 14.90 -23.20 16.09
N TRP A 30 16.19 -22.82 16.05
CA TRP A 30 16.64 -21.77 15.13
C TRP A 30 16.51 -22.19 13.67
N HIS A 31 16.70 -23.48 13.38
CA HIS A 31 16.52 -24.04 12.05
C HIS A 31 15.07 -23.94 11.58
N ALA A 32 14.11 -24.23 12.46
CA ALA A 32 12.68 -24.05 12.17
C ALA A 32 12.29 -22.57 11.96
N ILE A 33 12.92 -21.65 12.70
CA ILE A 33 12.63 -20.21 12.62
C ILE A 33 13.24 -19.58 11.37
N ALA A 34 14.52 -19.82 11.09
CA ALA A 34 15.29 -19.14 10.05
C ALA A 34 15.04 -19.74 8.65
N ASN A 35 13.77 -19.83 8.28
CA ASN A 35 13.33 -20.39 7.01
C ASN A 35 13.23 -19.33 5.90
N ALA A 36 13.03 -19.78 4.65
CA ALA A 36 13.12 -18.96 3.44
C ALA A 36 12.22 -17.71 3.46
N THR A 37 11.04 -17.78 4.09
CA THR A 37 10.06 -16.69 4.03
C THR A 37 9.96 -15.88 5.32
N TRP A 38 10.71 -16.24 6.38
CA TRP A 38 10.63 -15.59 7.69
C TRP A 38 10.98 -14.10 7.67
N MET A 39 12.17 -13.73 7.19
CA MET A 39 12.55 -12.31 7.10
C MET A 39 11.75 -11.53 6.06
N PRO A 40 11.50 -12.07 4.85
CA PRO A 40 10.63 -11.40 3.87
C PRO A 40 9.24 -11.06 4.42
N ILE A 41 8.57 -11.98 5.12
CA ILE A 41 7.25 -11.69 5.70
C ILE A 41 7.34 -10.70 6.86
N ASN A 42 8.40 -10.76 7.66
CA ASN A 42 8.62 -9.83 8.77
C ASN A 42 8.71 -8.40 8.24
N VAL A 43 9.56 -8.16 7.24
CA VAL A 43 9.73 -6.84 6.62
C VAL A 43 8.42 -6.37 5.99
N HIS A 44 7.75 -7.22 5.21
CA HIS A 44 6.47 -6.89 4.59
C HIS A 44 5.41 -6.51 5.64
N ARG A 45 5.28 -7.29 6.72
CA ARG A 45 4.27 -7.05 7.77
C ARG A 45 4.58 -5.84 8.63
N VAL A 46 5.85 -5.55 8.91
CA VAL A 46 6.24 -4.30 9.61
C VAL A 46 5.78 -3.10 8.79
N ILE A 47 6.14 -3.05 7.51
CA ILE A 47 5.77 -1.94 6.63
C ILE A 47 4.24 -1.86 6.52
N ALA A 48 3.55 -2.99 6.30
CA ALA A 48 2.10 -3.03 6.21
C ALA A 48 1.41 -2.53 7.49
N ASN A 49 1.94 -2.85 8.67
CA ASN A 49 1.41 -2.35 9.95
C ASN A 49 1.62 -0.84 10.11
N VAL A 50 2.71 -0.26 9.57
CA VAL A 50 2.90 1.19 9.54
C VAL A 50 1.86 1.84 8.62
N VAL A 51 1.61 1.26 7.44
CA VAL A 51 0.55 1.75 6.55
C VAL A 51 -0.80 1.72 7.25
N PHE A 52 -1.11 0.58 7.87
CA PHE A 52 -2.36 0.39 8.59
C PHE A 52 -2.53 1.38 9.75
N GLY A 53 -1.51 1.55 10.59
CA GLY A 53 -1.53 2.49 11.70
C GLY A 53 -1.78 3.93 11.23
N GLY A 54 -1.08 4.37 10.19
CA GLY A 54 -1.32 5.69 9.58
C GLY A 54 -2.74 5.84 9.05
N ALA A 55 -3.28 4.79 8.41
CA ALA A 55 -4.65 4.81 7.89
C ALA A 55 -5.71 4.86 9.00
N ILE A 56 -5.55 4.09 10.09
CA ILE A 56 -6.45 4.11 11.25
C ILE A 56 -6.39 5.47 11.97
N VAL A 57 -5.20 6.05 12.13
CA VAL A 57 -5.04 7.42 12.66
C VAL A 57 -5.75 8.43 11.76
N GLY A 58 -5.62 8.30 10.44
CA GLY A 58 -6.34 9.13 9.47
C GLY A 58 -7.86 8.99 9.59
N ALA A 59 -8.37 7.77 9.74
CA ALA A 59 -9.81 7.52 9.92
C ALA A 59 -10.34 8.09 11.24
N TYR A 60 -9.60 7.96 12.34
CA TYR A 60 -9.98 8.60 13.61
C TYR A 60 -10.02 10.12 13.47
N ALA A 61 -8.98 10.70 12.87
CA ALA A 61 -8.91 12.13 12.60
C ALA A 61 -10.10 12.59 11.74
N SER A 62 -10.50 11.82 10.73
CA SER A 62 -11.68 12.11 9.92
C SER A 62 -12.99 12.08 10.69
N TYR A 63 -13.18 11.05 11.53
CA TYR A 63 -14.34 10.98 12.42
C TYR A 63 -14.44 12.24 13.28
N ARG A 64 -13.33 12.61 13.92
CA ARG A 64 -13.27 13.76 14.82
C ARG A 64 -13.38 15.10 14.09
N PHE A 65 -12.76 15.25 12.93
CA PHE A 65 -12.87 16.45 12.09
C PHE A 65 -14.33 16.72 11.69
N LEU A 66 -15.07 15.68 11.30
CA LEU A 66 -16.48 15.81 10.90
C LEU A 66 -17.40 16.08 12.10
N ALA A 67 -17.03 15.59 13.29
CA ALA A 67 -17.77 15.84 14.53
C ALA A 67 -17.40 17.17 15.22
N ALA A 68 -16.27 17.79 14.85
CA ALA A 68 -15.72 18.97 15.50
C ALA A 68 -16.68 20.16 15.46
N ARG A 69 -16.85 20.81 16.63
CA ARG A 69 -17.76 21.96 16.78
C ARG A 69 -17.01 23.28 16.73
N THR A 70 -15.74 23.27 17.09
CA THR A 70 -14.87 24.45 17.06
C THR A 70 -13.90 24.41 15.88
N ASP A 71 -13.42 25.59 15.48
CA ASP A 71 -12.40 25.70 14.43
C ASP A 71 -11.04 25.17 14.90
N GLU A 72 -10.74 25.26 16.19
CA GLU A 72 -9.51 24.73 16.80
C GLU A 72 -9.46 23.20 16.76
N GLU A 73 -10.52 22.52 17.21
CA GLU A 73 -10.64 21.06 17.09
C GLU A 73 -10.51 20.62 15.63
N ARG A 74 -11.19 21.32 14.73
CA ARG A 74 -11.16 21.00 13.29
C ARG A 74 -9.76 21.18 12.71
N ALA A 75 -9.01 22.19 13.15
CA ALA A 75 -7.62 22.38 12.78
C ALA A 75 -6.71 21.27 13.30
N HIS A 76 -6.88 20.87 14.56
CA HIS A 76 -6.12 19.76 15.16
C HIS A 76 -6.33 18.45 14.40
N TYR A 77 -7.58 18.06 14.14
CA TYR A 77 -7.87 16.81 13.44
C TYR A 77 -7.55 16.85 11.95
N ASP A 78 -7.54 18.03 11.31
CA ASP A 78 -6.96 18.17 9.96
C ASP A 78 -5.46 17.84 9.97
N TRP A 79 -4.73 18.37 10.95
CA TRP A 79 -3.32 18.06 11.15
C TRP A 79 -3.08 16.57 11.40
N MET A 80 -3.85 15.98 12.31
CA MET A 80 -3.77 14.56 12.59
C MET A 80 -4.06 13.70 11.34
N GLY A 81 -5.08 14.08 10.55
CA GLY A 81 -5.43 13.39 9.31
C GLY A 81 -4.31 13.46 8.26
N TYR A 82 -3.66 14.62 8.15
CA TYR A 82 -2.51 14.80 7.27
C TYR A 82 -1.33 13.92 7.69
N VAL A 83 -1.00 13.91 8.98
CA VAL A 83 0.08 13.07 9.53
C VAL A 83 -0.22 11.59 9.31
N GLY A 84 -1.46 11.16 9.57
CA GLY A 84 -1.92 9.79 9.32
C GLY A 84 -1.74 9.39 7.84
N ASN A 85 -2.23 10.22 6.91
CA ASN A 85 -2.05 9.99 5.47
C ASN A 85 -0.57 9.99 5.06
N PHE A 86 0.25 10.90 5.60
CA PHE A 86 1.68 10.96 5.31
C PHE A 86 2.40 9.68 5.75
N ILE A 87 2.15 9.20 6.97
CA ILE A 87 2.71 7.94 7.48
C ILE A 87 2.25 6.77 6.61
N ALA A 88 0.95 6.70 6.33
CA ALA A 88 0.36 5.61 5.56
C ALA A 88 0.96 5.52 4.16
N MET A 89 1.01 6.65 3.45
CA MET A 89 1.49 6.69 2.07
C MET A 89 3.01 6.54 1.97
N SER A 90 3.77 7.07 2.92
CA SER A 90 5.24 6.90 2.95
C SER A 90 5.62 5.43 3.09
N ALA A 91 4.91 4.69 3.94
CA ALA A 91 5.11 3.24 4.07
C ALA A 91 4.52 2.48 2.86
N LEU A 92 3.39 2.92 2.31
CA LEU A 92 2.73 2.26 1.17
C LEU A 92 3.59 2.31 -0.09
N ILE A 93 4.33 3.40 -0.31
CA ILE A 93 5.25 3.53 -1.45
C ILE A 93 6.31 2.42 -1.47
N VAL A 94 6.75 1.93 -0.30
CA VAL A 94 7.78 0.89 -0.19
C VAL A 94 7.18 -0.51 -0.05
N LEU A 95 5.93 -0.62 0.42
CA LEU A 95 5.28 -1.90 0.69
C LEU A 95 5.23 -2.87 -0.52
N PRO A 96 4.92 -2.44 -1.76
CA PRO A 96 4.97 -3.32 -2.92
C PRO A 96 6.32 -4.00 -3.09
N PHE A 97 7.44 -3.32 -2.81
CA PHE A 97 8.78 -3.90 -2.93
C PHE A 97 9.01 -5.04 -1.95
N ALA A 98 8.59 -4.88 -0.69
CA ALA A 98 8.63 -5.96 0.29
C ALA A 98 7.72 -7.13 -0.10
N GLY A 99 6.56 -6.84 -0.73
CA GLY A 99 5.68 -7.86 -1.29
C GLY A 99 6.30 -8.63 -2.45
N TYR A 100 6.99 -7.94 -3.37
CA TYR A 100 7.70 -8.57 -4.48
C TYR A 100 8.84 -9.46 -4.00
N TRP A 101 9.61 -9.00 -3.00
CA TRP A 101 10.63 -9.82 -2.39
C TRP A 101 10.05 -11.10 -1.77
N LEU A 102 8.99 -10.98 -0.96
CA LEU A 102 8.30 -12.13 -0.40
C LEU A 102 7.79 -13.10 -1.49
N GLY A 103 7.15 -12.58 -2.55
CA GLY A 103 6.64 -13.40 -3.64
C GLY A 103 7.75 -14.14 -4.39
N ARG A 104 8.91 -13.49 -4.59
CA ARG A 104 10.09 -14.11 -5.18
C ARG A 104 10.62 -15.25 -4.31
N GLU A 105 10.74 -15.05 -2.99
CA GLU A 105 11.26 -16.07 -2.07
C GLU A 105 10.34 -17.30 -2.02
N ILE A 106 9.02 -17.10 -2.05
CA ILE A 106 8.04 -18.20 -2.18
C ILE A 106 8.27 -18.97 -3.49
N TYR A 107 8.43 -18.25 -4.63
CA TYR A 107 8.64 -18.86 -5.93
C TYR A 107 9.98 -19.63 -6.02
N GLN A 108 11.04 -19.09 -5.41
CA GLN A 108 12.37 -19.72 -5.35
C GLN A 108 12.40 -20.92 -4.38
N TYR A 109 11.56 -20.88 -3.35
CA TYR A 109 11.40 -22.00 -2.44
C TYR A 109 10.69 -23.18 -3.15
N ASP A 110 9.56 -22.92 -3.79
CA ASP A 110 8.79 -23.92 -4.55
C ASP A 110 8.02 -23.27 -5.73
N GLN A 111 8.32 -23.72 -6.95
CA GLN A 111 7.69 -23.20 -8.16
C GLN A 111 6.19 -23.50 -8.24
N SER A 112 5.75 -24.64 -7.68
CA SER A 112 4.33 -25.03 -7.71
C SER A 112 3.47 -24.12 -6.85
N MET A 113 3.98 -23.66 -5.70
CA MET A 113 3.34 -22.62 -4.89
C MET A 113 3.25 -21.30 -5.67
N GLY A 114 4.32 -20.94 -6.37
CA GLY A 114 4.35 -19.76 -7.24
C GLY A 114 3.30 -19.81 -8.36
N ILE A 115 3.17 -20.96 -9.03
CA ILE A 115 2.17 -21.20 -10.08
C ILE A 115 0.76 -21.16 -9.49
N THR A 116 0.53 -21.81 -8.34
CA THR A 116 -0.76 -21.79 -7.63
C THR A 116 -1.17 -20.37 -7.26
N MET A 117 -0.22 -19.57 -6.79
CA MET A 117 -0.44 -18.18 -6.41
C MET A 117 -0.91 -17.35 -7.61
N MET A 118 -0.35 -17.57 -8.79
CA MET A 118 -0.63 -16.78 -10.00
C MET A 118 -1.66 -17.41 -10.94
N GLY A 119 -2.14 -18.62 -10.64
CA GLY A 119 -3.03 -19.41 -11.48
C GLY A 119 -4.41 -19.67 -10.85
N GLY A 120 -5.33 -20.21 -11.67
CA GLY A 120 -6.65 -20.64 -11.22
C GLY A 120 -7.47 -19.52 -10.57
N PHE A 121 -8.22 -19.86 -9.51
CA PHE A 121 -9.06 -18.87 -8.80
C PHE A 121 -8.23 -17.84 -8.01
N MET A 122 -6.98 -18.14 -7.67
CA MET A 122 -6.09 -17.24 -6.93
C MET A 122 -5.64 -16.06 -7.80
N SER A 123 -5.58 -16.22 -9.13
CA SER A 123 -5.23 -15.10 -10.03
C SER A 123 -6.23 -13.94 -9.91
N TRP A 124 -7.51 -14.23 -9.71
CA TRP A 124 -8.56 -13.23 -9.48
C TRP A 124 -8.45 -12.54 -8.14
N LEU A 125 -7.95 -13.23 -7.11
CA LEU A 125 -7.60 -12.60 -5.84
C LEU A 125 -6.55 -11.51 -6.06
N TRP A 126 -5.50 -11.76 -6.86
CA TRP A 126 -4.48 -10.76 -7.17
C TRP A 126 -5.02 -9.58 -7.99
N VAL A 127 -6.04 -9.80 -8.82
CA VAL A 127 -6.73 -8.72 -9.54
C VAL A 127 -7.50 -7.83 -8.56
N ILE A 128 -8.26 -8.43 -7.63
CA ILE A 128 -8.96 -7.69 -6.56
C ILE A 128 -7.93 -6.92 -5.72
N GLN A 129 -6.81 -7.54 -5.37
CA GLN A 129 -5.72 -6.88 -4.65
C GLN A 129 -5.18 -5.67 -5.41
N ALA A 130 -4.88 -5.81 -6.70
CA ALA A 130 -4.39 -4.71 -7.54
C ALA A 130 -5.38 -3.55 -7.57
N PHE A 131 -6.67 -3.84 -7.68
CA PHE A 131 -7.72 -2.83 -7.61
C PHE A 131 -7.74 -2.11 -6.25
N LEU A 132 -7.69 -2.85 -5.14
CA LEU A 132 -7.65 -2.25 -3.79
C LEU A 132 -6.42 -1.36 -3.62
N ILE A 133 -5.24 -1.79 -4.08
CA ILE A 133 -4.02 -0.97 -3.99
C ILE A 133 -4.12 0.28 -4.87
N ALA A 134 -4.71 0.17 -6.06
CA ALA A 134 -4.97 1.33 -6.90
C ALA A 134 -5.88 2.35 -6.20
N VAL A 135 -6.93 1.89 -5.53
CA VAL A 135 -7.80 2.74 -4.70
C VAL A 135 -7.00 3.42 -3.59
N LEU A 136 -6.09 2.72 -2.91
CA LEU A 136 -5.25 3.33 -1.87
C LEU A 136 -4.38 4.46 -2.43
N PHE A 137 -3.70 4.24 -3.56
CA PHE A 137 -2.90 5.27 -4.21
C PHE A 137 -3.76 6.47 -4.64
N LEU A 138 -4.88 6.23 -5.31
CA LEU A 138 -5.78 7.31 -5.75
C LEU A 138 -6.32 8.12 -4.57
N THR A 139 -6.81 7.44 -3.53
CA THR A 139 -7.41 8.07 -2.36
C THR A 139 -6.40 8.87 -1.55
N GLY A 140 -5.20 8.32 -1.30
CA GLY A 140 -4.16 9.04 -0.55
C GLY A 140 -3.62 10.27 -1.29
N ASN A 141 -3.50 10.18 -2.62
CA ASN A 141 -3.16 11.33 -3.47
C ASN A 141 -4.30 12.36 -3.53
N TYR A 142 -5.54 11.90 -3.68
CA TYR A 142 -6.73 12.76 -3.71
C TYR A 142 -6.86 13.59 -2.44
N TYR A 143 -6.63 12.99 -1.27
CA TYR A 143 -6.57 13.70 0.01
C TYR A 143 -5.54 14.84 -0.02
N LEU A 144 -4.31 14.57 -0.49
CA LEU A 144 -3.27 15.60 -0.61
C LEU A 144 -3.66 16.71 -1.58
N TRP A 145 -4.20 16.37 -2.75
CA TRP A 145 -4.55 17.34 -3.78
C TRP A 145 -5.68 18.27 -3.35
N ILE A 146 -6.68 17.75 -2.62
CA ILE A 146 -7.67 18.61 -1.96
C ILE A 146 -7.00 19.47 -0.89
N GLY A 147 -6.09 18.86 -0.12
CA GLY A 147 -5.32 19.53 0.91
C GLY A 147 -4.53 20.73 0.40
N MET A 148 -4.11 20.74 -0.87
CA MET A 148 -3.48 21.92 -1.47
C MET A 148 -4.37 23.17 -1.42
N GLY A 149 -5.70 23.02 -1.37
CA GLY A 149 -6.63 24.14 -1.25
C GLY A 149 -6.51 24.95 0.04
N ARG A 150 -5.92 24.37 1.11
CA ARG A 150 -5.70 25.06 2.39
C ARG A 150 -4.30 25.64 2.55
N ILE A 151 -3.49 25.59 1.50
CA ILE A 151 -2.07 25.96 1.54
C ILE A 151 -1.84 27.19 0.64
N PRO A 152 -1.50 28.35 1.22
CA PRO A 152 -1.07 29.51 0.44
C PRO A 152 0.10 29.18 -0.48
N GLY A 153 0.03 29.56 -1.75
CA GLY A 153 1.06 29.27 -2.76
C GLY A 153 0.93 27.92 -3.49
N ALA A 154 0.01 27.05 -3.06
CA ALA A 154 -0.22 25.75 -3.72
C ALA A 154 -0.92 25.85 -5.09
N GLU A 155 -1.54 27.00 -5.38
CA GLU A 155 -2.13 27.36 -6.68
C GLU A 155 -1.19 27.03 -7.85
N ARG A 156 0.12 27.22 -7.64
CA ARG A 156 1.20 26.93 -8.61
C ARG A 156 1.26 25.45 -9.02
N PHE A 157 0.85 24.54 -8.13
CA PHE A 157 0.97 23.10 -8.34
C PHE A 157 -0.35 22.41 -8.70
N ARG A 158 -1.49 23.03 -8.38
CA ARG A 158 -2.83 22.50 -8.67
C ARG A 158 -3.03 22.07 -10.14
N PRO A 159 -2.56 22.81 -11.17
CA PRO A 159 -2.74 22.38 -12.56
C PRO A 159 -2.09 21.05 -12.92
N TYR A 160 -1.05 20.62 -12.18
CA TYR A 160 -0.34 19.37 -12.45
C TYR A 160 -1.11 18.13 -11.98
N THR A 161 -2.04 18.29 -11.03
CA THR A 161 -2.85 17.19 -10.47
C THR A 161 -3.54 16.35 -11.54
N LYS A 162 -4.02 16.97 -12.63
CA LYS A 162 -4.67 16.23 -13.73
C LYS A 162 -3.73 15.24 -14.43
N TYR A 163 -2.46 15.60 -14.60
CA TYR A 163 -1.47 14.72 -15.22
C TYR A 163 -1.08 13.57 -14.28
N LEU A 164 -0.92 13.88 -12.98
CA LEU A 164 -0.67 12.85 -11.96
C LEU A 164 -1.83 11.85 -11.90
N LEU A 165 -3.08 12.36 -11.94
CA LEU A 165 -4.28 11.52 -12.00
C LEU A 165 -4.30 10.63 -13.24
N ILE A 166 -3.97 11.15 -14.43
CA ILE A 166 -3.89 10.35 -15.66
C ILE A 166 -2.93 9.18 -15.47
N VAL A 167 -1.72 9.42 -14.94
CA VAL A 167 -0.73 8.35 -14.73
C VAL A 167 -1.24 7.33 -13.69
N LEU A 168 -1.86 7.77 -12.59
CA LEU A 168 -2.42 6.86 -11.59
C LEU A 168 -3.57 6.01 -12.15
N VAL A 169 -4.46 6.59 -12.95
CA VAL A 169 -5.60 5.88 -13.55
C VAL A 169 -5.13 4.90 -14.62
N LEU A 170 -4.23 5.31 -15.52
CA LEU A 170 -3.67 4.41 -16.53
C LEU A 170 -2.89 3.27 -15.87
N GLY A 171 -2.11 3.58 -14.83
CA GLY A 171 -1.43 2.56 -14.02
C GLY A 171 -2.42 1.60 -13.36
N ALA A 172 -3.51 2.10 -12.78
CA ALA A 172 -4.56 1.28 -12.19
C ALA A 172 -5.23 0.34 -13.21
N ILE A 173 -5.54 0.85 -14.41
CA ILE A 173 -6.15 0.07 -15.50
C ILE A 173 -5.21 -1.06 -15.93
N VAL A 174 -3.93 -0.75 -16.19
CA VAL A 174 -2.94 -1.76 -16.58
C VAL A 174 -2.75 -2.78 -15.47
N TRP A 175 -2.58 -2.33 -14.22
CA TRP A 175 -2.29 -3.22 -13.11
C TRP A 175 -3.47 -4.15 -12.77
N GLY A 176 -4.70 -3.63 -12.87
CA GLY A 176 -5.94 -4.37 -12.65
C GLY A 176 -6.32 -5.31 -13.81
N THR A 177 -5.55 -5.35 -14.91
CA THR A 177 -5.88 -6.22 -16.04
C THR A 177 -5.62 -7.69 -15.69
N PRO A 178 -6.61 -8.60 -15.86
CA PRO A 178 -6.44 -10.03 -15.62
C PRO A 178 -5.61 -10.68 -16.73
N HIS A 179 -4.77 -11.65 -16.37
CA HIS A 179 -4.03 -12.47 -17.34
C HIS A 179 -4.87 -13.66 -17.86
N THR A 180 -5.82 -14.12 -17.05
CA THR A 180 -6.72 -15.24 -17.34
C THR A 180 -8.16 -14.76 -17.19
N MET A 181 -8.96 -14.91 -18.25
CA MET A 181 -10.39 -14.60 -18.22
C MET A 181 -11.19 -15.80 -17.71
N ILE A 182 -12.27 -15.55 -16.97
CA ILE A 182 -13.30 -16.57 -16.76
C ILE A 182 -14.13 -16.55 -18.03
N ALA A 183 -13.93 -17.55 -18.87
CA ALA A 183 -14.52 -17.62 -20.20
C ALA A 183 -15.11 -19.03 -20.43
N ASP A 184 -16.23 -19.10 -21.12
CA ASP A 184 -16.80 -20.37 -21.58
C ASP A 184 -16.02 -20.92 -22.80
N SER A 185 -16.36 -22.14 -23.23
CA SER A 185 -15.68 -22.79 -24.35
C SER A 185 -15.82 -22.04 -25.68
N LYS A 186 -16.93 -21.31 -25.89
CA LYS A 186 -17.17 -20.51 -27.10
C LYS A 186 -16.33 -19.24 -27.07
N GLU A 187 -16.22 -18.59 -25.92
CA GLU A 187 -15.40 -17.41 -25.71
C GLU A 187 -13.90 -17.74 -25.87
N LEU A 188 -13.44 -18.88 -25.35
CA LEU A 188 -12.07 -19.36 -25.55
C LEU A 188 -11.77 -19.62 -27.04
N ALA A 189 -12.71 -20.22 -27.77
CA ALA A 189 -12.59 -20.41 -29.21
C ALA A 189 -12.54 -19.07 -29.96
N ALA A 190 -13.39 -18.11 -29.57
CA ALA A 190 -13.42 -16.77 -30.16
C ALA A 190 -12.14 -15.96 -29.87
N MET A 191 -11.50 -16.17 -28.72
CA MET A 191 -10.22 -15.55 -28.36
C MET A 191 -9.01 -16.21 -29.06
N GLY A 192 -9.20 -17.34 -29.73
CA GLY A 192 -8.11 -18.08 -30.38
C GLY A 192 -7.14 -18.76 -29.42
N GLY A 193 -7.54 -19.00 -28.16
CA GLY A 193 -6.70 -19.64 -27.15
C GLY A 193 -7.14 -19.41 -25.71
N SER A 194 -6.29 -19.82 -24.76
CA SER A 194 -6.53 -19.69 -23.31
C SER A 194 -6.39 -18.26 -22.77
N HIS A 195 -5.86 -17.33 -23.59
CA HIS A 195 -5.62 -15.94 -23.21
C HIS A 195 -6.14 -14.99 -24.28
N HIS A 196 -6.75 -13.88 -23.84
CA HIS A 196 -7.15 -12.80 -24.73
C HIS A 196 -5.89 -12.11 -25.30
N PRO A 197 -5.77 -11.88 -26.62
CA PRO A 197 -4.56 -11.34 -27.25
C PRO A 197 -4.09 -10.00 -26.67
N PHE A 198 -5.02 -9.06 -26.44
CA PHE A 198 -4.73 -7.76 -25.83
C PHE A 198 -4.58 -7.80 -24.29
N LEU A 199 -5.60 -8.27 -23.58
CA LEU A 199 -5.61 -8.29 -22.10
C LEU A 199 -4.55 -9.22 -21.52
N GLY A 200 -4.26 -10.34 -22.19
CA GLY A 200 -3.21 -11.27 -21.81
C GLY A 200 -1.83 -10.60 -21.73
N ALA A 201 -1.52 -9.72 -22.69
CA ALA A 201 -0.28 -8.94 -22.69
C ALA A 201 -0.20 -7.97 -21.51
N LEU A 202 -1.29 -7.25 -21.20
CA LEU A 202 -1.34 -6.32 -20.05
C LEU A 202 -1.42 -7.06 -18.70
N GLY A 203 -1.88 -8.31 -18.68
CA GLY A 203 -2.01 -9.12 -17.48
C GLY A 203 -0.68 -9.68 -16.95
N VAL A 204 0.42 -9.60 -17.71
CA VAL A 204 1.72 -10.14 -17.29
C VAL A 204 2.40 -9.30 -16.21
N MET A 205 3.24 -9.93 -15.39
CA MET A 205 4.00 -9.26 -14.33
C MET A 205 4.83 -8.06 -14.82
N SER A 206 5.31 -8.08 -16.07
CA SER A 206 6.06 -6.97 -16.65
C SER A 206 5.24 -5.67 -16.71
N ALA A 207 4.01 -5.75 -17.21
CA ALA A 207 3.09 -4.63 -17.28
C ALA A 207 2.73 -4.12 -15.88
N LYS A 208 2.39 -5.05 -14.99
CA LYS A 208 1.97 -4.78 -13.61
C LYS A 208 3.05 -4.08 -12.79
N ASN A 209 4.29 -4.57 -12.87
CA ASN A 209 5.42 -3.96 -12.16
C ASN A 209 5.76 -2.58 -12.72
N THR A 210 5.66 -2.40 -14.04
CA THR A 210 5.87 -1.09 -14.68
C THR A 210 4.82 -0.10 -14.21
N ALA A 211 3.54 -0.50 -14.23
CA ALA A 211 2.43 0.33 -13.77
C ALA A 211 2.59 0.76 -12.31
N VAL A 212 2.84 -0.17 -11.38
CA VAL A 212 2.97 0.18 -9.96
C VAL A 212 4.16 1.11 -9.70
N ASN A 213 5.30 0.90 -10.37
CA ASN A 213 6.48 1.75 -10.20
C ASN A 213 6.22 3.19 -10.68
N LEU A 214 5.51 3.35 -11.79
CA LEU A 214 5.11 4.68 -12.27
C LEU A 214 4.08 5.34 -11.33
N MET A 215 3.15 4.56 -10.76
CA MET A 215 2.22 5.06 -9.74
C MET A 215 2.93 5.50 -8.46
N ILE A 216 3.97 4.77 -8.04
CA ILE A 216 4.82 5.12 -6.90
C ILE A 216 5.57 6.42 -7.16
N LEU A 217 6.25 6.56 -8.30
CA LEU A 217 6.95 7.80 -8.68
C LEU A 217 5.98 9.00 -8.72
N THR A 218 4.78 8.78 -9.28
CA THR A 218 3.74 9.81 -9.37
C THR A 218 3.24 10.22 -7.98
N THR A 219 3.04 9.26 -7.09
CA THR A 219 2.62 9.52 -5.70
C THR A 219 3.71 10.27 -4.94
N PHE A 220 4.97 9.85 -5.08
CA PHE A 220 6.10 10.56 -4.48
C PHE A 220 6.19 12.00 -5.00
N LEU A 221 5.99 12.22 -6.30
CA LEU A 221 5.91 13.57 -6.88
C LEU A 221 4.76 14.39 -6.26
N SER A 222 3.56 13.83 -6.07
CA SER A 222 2.48 14.53 -5.35
C SER A 222 2.89 15.01 -3.97
N PHE A 223 3.58 14.17 -3.18
CA PHE A 223 4.08 14.54 -1.86
C PHE A 223 5.14 15.64 -1.93
N LEU A 224 6.05 15.59 -2.90
CA LEU A 224 7.07 16.61 -3.11
C LEU A 224 6.44 17.96 -3.48
N LEU A 225 5.46 17.97 -4.38
CA LEU A 225 4.72 19.18 -4.74
C LEU A 225 3.96 19.75 -3.54
N TYR A 226 3.33 18.88 -2.74
CA TYR A 226 2.64 19.26 -1.52
C TYR A 226 3.60 19.90 -0.51
N ARG A 227 4.78 19.31 -0.29
CA ARG A 227 5.80 19.83 0.62
C ARG A 227 6.33 21.21 0.21
N ARG A 228 6.40 21.47 -1.10
CA ARG A 228 6.83 22.75 -1.68
C ARG A 228 5.74 23.80 -1.74
N ALA A 229 4.48 23.43 -1.46
CA ALA A 229 3.33 24.26 -1.77
C ALA A 229 3.38 25.65 -1.08
N ASN A 230 3.70 25.68 0.22
CA ASN A 230 3.82 26.92 1.02
C ASN A 230 5.24 27.48 1.09
N THR A 231 6.19 26.97 0.32
CA THR A 231 7.57 27.44 0.39
C THR A 231 8.09 27.90 -0.96
N ARG A 232 9.05 28.82 -0.94
CA ARG A 232 9.83 29.26 -2.09
C ARG A 232 11.32 29.04 -1.80
N PRO A 233 11.99 28.13 -2.51
CA PRO A 233 13.44 27.98 -2.40
C PRO A 233 14.15 29.29 -2.79
N VAL A 234 15.11 29.72 -1.97
CA VAL A 234 15.91 30.95 -2.19
C VAL A 234 17.38 30.68 -2.49
N VAL A 235 17.80 29.41 -2.42
CA VAL A 235 19.18 29.02 -2.74
C VAL A 235 19.49 29.33 -4.22
N PRO A 236 20.69 29.82 -4.56
CA PRO A 236 21.00 30.29 -5.92
C PRO A 236 20.91 29.18 -6.98
N TRP A 237 21.11 27.93 -6.58
CA TRP A 237 21.03 26.75 -7.44
C TRP A 237 19.64 26.11 -7.48
N ALA A 238 18.59 26.75 -6.94
CA ALA A 238 17.24 26.16 -6.84
C ALA A 238 16.66 25.73 -8.20
N ARG A 239 16.91 26.52 -9.25
CA ARG A 239 16.50 26.18 -10.62
C ARG A 239 17.21 24.92 -11.11
N THR A 240 18.53 24.89 -10.95
CA THR A 240 19.37 23.73 -11.32
C THR A 240 18.95 22.48 -10.56
N GLY A 241 18.75 22.58 -9.24
CA GLY A 241 18.28 21.47 -8.40
C GLY A 241 16.92 20.93 -8.84
N THR A 242 15.98 21.82 -9.20
CA THR A 242 14.67 21.42 -9.74
C THR A 242 14.79 20.67 -11.06
N ILE A 243 15.65 21.15 -11.97
CA ILE A 243 15.91 20.49 -13.26
C ILE A 243 16.53 19.11 -13.04
N ILE A 244 17.52 19.00 -12.14
CA ILE A 244 18.16 17.73 -11.78
C ILE A 244 17.11 16.74 -11.24
N GLN A 245 16.25 17.15 -10.31
CA GLN A 245 15.18 16.28 -9.82
C GLN A 245 14.23 15.83 -10.93
N GLY A 246 13.84 16.75 -11.84
CA GLY A 246 13.04 16.40 -13.01
C GLY A 246 13.72 15.38 -13.91
N ALA A 247 15.02 15.54 -14.16
CA ALA A 247 15.82 14.57 -14.90
C ALA A 247 15.90 13.21 -14.19
N MET A 248 16.01 13.19 -12.85
CA MET A 248 16.02 11.95 -12.07
C MET A 248 14.69 11.19 -12.17
N PHE A 249 13.56 11.90 -12.10
CA PHE A 249 12.24 11.29 -12.34
C PHE A 249 12.16 10.70 -13.75
N ALA A 250 12.64 11.43 -14.76
CA ALA A 250 12.63 10.96 -16.15
C ALA A 250 13.53 9.73 -16.36
N VAL A 251 14.73 9.72 -15.76
CA VAL A 251 15.65 8.57 -15.80
C VAL A 251 15.02 7.36 -15.09
N ALA A 252 14.46 7.55 -13.90
CA ALA A 252 13.80 6.46 -13.16
C ALA A 252 12.62 5.87 -13.95
N ALA A 253 11.77 6.73 -14.52
CA ALA A 253 10.67 6.30 -15.38
C ALA A 253 11.18 5.57 -16.64
N GLY A 254 12.26 6.07 -17.26
CA GLY A 254 12.91 5.44 -18.41
C GLY A 254 13.46 4.05 -18.11
N VAL A 255 14.12 3.86 -16.96
CA VAL A 255 14.60 2.55 -16.50
C VAL A 255 13.44 1.59 -16.23
N VAL A 256 12.38 2.08 -15.56
CA VAL A 256 11.16 1.30 -15.31
C VAL A 256 10.53 0.82 -16.61
N LEU A 257 10.35 1.72 -17.58
CA LEU A 257 9.81 1.40 -18.90
C LEU A 257 10.70 0.44 -19.68
N PHE A 258 12.02 0.66 -19.68
CA PHE A 258 12.98 -0.19 -20.39
C PHE A 258 12.89 -1.64 -19.92
N TYR A 259 13.01 -1.89 -18.61
CA TYR A 259 12.89 -3.24 -18.07
C TYR A 259 11.48 -3.82 -18.20
N GLY A 260 10.46 -2.95 -18.17
CA GLY A 260 9.08 -3.32 -18.41
C GLY A 260 8.82 -3.84 -19.82
N ILE A 261 9.39 -3.18 -20.83
CA ILE A 261 9.29 -3.59 -22.23
C ILE A 261 10.16 -4.82 -22.50
N ARG A 262 11.43 -4.81 -22.04
CA ARG A 262 12.34 -5.95 -22.19
C ARG A 262 11.80 -7.22 -21.53
N GLY A 263 11.04 -7.09 -20.45
CA GLY A 263 10.41 -8.21 -19.76
C GLY A 263 9.47 -9.05 -20.64
N TYR A 264 8.89 -8.49 -21.72
CA TYR A 264 8.06 -9.25 -22.66
C TYR A 264 8.85 -10.22 -23.54
N PHE A 265 10.14 -9.96 -23.75
CA PHE A 265 10.99 -10.71 -24.66
C PHE A 265 11.90 -11.71 -23.95
N VAL A 266 11.68 -11.95 -22.65
CA VAL A 266 12.49 -12.86 -21.84
C VAL A 266 11.61 -13.84 -21.06
N GLU A 267 12.22 -14.94 -20.64
CA GLU A 267 11.61 -15.95 -19.79
C GLU A 267 11.17 -15.40 -18.43
N ALA A 268 10.21 -16.07 -17.79
CA ALA A 268 9.59 -15.62 -16.55
C ALA A 268 10.60 -15.41 -15.40
N ILE A 269 11.61 -16.29 -15.27
CA ILE A 269 12.61 -16.18 -14.21
C ILE A 269 13.51 -14.94 -14.38
N VAL A 270 13.93 -14.65 -15.62
CA VAL A 270 14.71 -13.45 -15.96
C VAL A 270 13.87 -12.19 -15.74
N ARG A 271 12.59 -12.24 -16.13
CA ARG A 271 11.62 -11.16 -15.92
C ARG A 271 11.43 -10.82 -14.45
N ILE A 272 11.38 -11.82 -13.56
CA ILE A 272 11.33 -11.60 -12.11
C ILE A 272 12.59 -10.87 -11.65
N GLY A 273 13.76 -11.23 -12.17
CA GLY A 273 15.03 -10.53 -11.90
C GLY A 273 15.01 -9.05 -12.27
N PHE A 274 14.39 -8.69 -13.41
CA PHE A 274 14.29 -7.29 -13.85
C PHE A 274 13.52 -6.37 -12.90
N SER A 275 12.61 -6.93 -12.08
CA SER A 275 11.89 -6.14 -11.07
C SER A 275 12.87 -5.46 -10.09
N VAL A 276 13.99 -6.10 -9.76
CA VAL A 276 14.99 -5.54 -8.83
C VAL A 276 15.54 -4.21 -9.36
N TYR A 277 15.87 -4.14 -10.66
CA TYR A 277 16.39 -2.91 -11.25
C TYR A 277 15.35 -1.79 -11.30
N GLN A 278 14.08 -2.13 -11.58
CA GLN A 278 12.99 -1.15 -11.51
C GLN A 278 12.84 -0.58 -10.09
N VAL A 279 12.83 -1.45 -9.09
CA VAL A 279 12.72 -1.06 -7.68
C VAL A 279 13.89 -0.18 -7.25
N LEU A 280 15.13 -0.59 -7.57
CA LEU A 280 16.33 0.17 -7.22
C LEU A 280 16.32 1.57 -7.88
N ALA A 281 15.87 1.67 -9.13
CA ALA A 281 15.74 2.96 -9.80
C ALA A 281 14.74 3.89 -9.09
N VAL A 282 13.56 3.36 -8.72
CA VAL A 282 12.53 4.14 -8.02
C VAL A 282 12.99 4.54 -6.62
N LEU A 283 13.56 3.62 -5.83
CA LEU A 283 14.08 3.93 -4.50
C LEU A 283 15.23 4.94 -4.54
N SER A 284 16.15 4.78 -5.49
CA SER A 284 17.25 5.74 -5.68
C SER A 284 16.69 7.13 -6.01
N CYS A 285 15.71 7.20 -6.92
CA CYS A 285 15.03 8.45 -7.23
C CYS A 285 14.41 9.08 -5.98
N ILE A 286 13.65 8.32 -5.18
CA ILE A 286 13.03 8.81 -3.95
C ILE A 286 14.09 9.38 -2.98
N VAL A 287 15.15 8.62 -2.71
CA VAL A 287 16.19 9.01 -1.75
C VAL A 287 16.91 10.28 -2.22
N PHE A 288 17.49 10.26 -3.42
CA PHE A 288 18.32 11.37 -3.90
C PHE A 288 17.48 12.63 -4.17
N VAL A 289 16.26 12.50 -4.71
CA VAL A 289 15.36 13.66 -4.89
C VAL A 289 15.00 14.25 -3.53
N THR A 290 14.72 13.43 -2.52
CA THR A 290 14.42 13.89 -1.16
C THR A 290 15.62 14.63 -0.55
N VAL A 291 16.84 14.10 -0.72
CA VAL A 291 18.07 14.78 -0.25
C VAL A 291 18.22 16.15 -0.91
N ILE A 292 18.12 16.22 -2.24
CA ILE A 292 18.18 17.50 -2.97
C ILE A 292 17.08 18.44 -2.49
N ASP A 293 15.86 17.94 -2.28
CA ASP A 293 14.73 18.75 -1.83
C ASP A 293 14.96 19.33 -0.43
N ILE A 294 15.52 18.55 0.50
CA ILE A 294 15.89 19.02 1.85
C ILE A 294 16.97 20.09 1.77
N LEU A 295 17.99 19.90 0.93
CA LEU A 295 19.06 20.88 0.73
C LEU A 295 18.55 22.18 0.11
N MET A 296 17.61 22.09 -0.84
CA MET A 296 16.97 23.24 -1.47
C MET A 296 16.03 24.01 -0.54
N ALA A 297 15.43 23.32 0.44
CA ALA A 297 14.53 23.92 1.40
C ALA A 297 15.25 24.79 2.46
N ARG A 298 16.59 24.76 2.53
CA ARG A 298 17.37 25.56 3.47
C ARG A 298 17.14 27.06 3.25
N GLY A 299 16.65 27.74 4.28
CA GLY A 299 16.32 29.17 4.22
C GLY A 299 15.13 29.52 3.32
N ALA A 300 14.32 28.53 2.90
CA ALA A 300 13.18 28.78 2.04
C ALA A 300 12.20 29.79 2.67
N GLN A 301 11.72 30.73 1.85
CA GLN A 301 10.73 31.71 2.28
C GLN A 301 9.36 31.03 2.39
N SER A 302 8.66 31.27 3.50
CA SER A 302 7.28 30.86 3.67
C SER A 302 6.36 31.78 2.87
N LEU A 303 5.43 31.18 2.12
CA LEU A 303 4.38 31.88 1.37
C LEU A 303 3.08 32.01 2.17
N GLY A 304 3.08 31.58 3.42
CA GLY A 304 1.93 31.63 4.32
C GLY A 304 1.81 30.36 5.16
N ALA A 305 1.14 30.50 6.31
CA ALA A 305 0.82 29.36 7.16
C ALA A 305 -0.25 28.48 6.50
N ILE A 306 -0.17 27.17 6.76
CA ILE A 306 -1.21 26.23 6.35
C ILE A 306 -2.48 26.53 7.14
N GLN A 307 -3.61 26.68 6.44
CA GLN A 307 -4.91 26.96 7.05
C GLN A 307 -5.58 25.66 7.51
N TRP A 308 -5.05 25.09 8.61
CA TRP A 308 -5.61 23.88 9.22
C TRP A 308 -7.10 24.07 9.52
N GLY A 309 -7.90 23.03 9.27
CA GLY A 309 -9.35 23.03 9.51
C GLY A 309 -10.17 23.49 8.31
N LYS A 310 -9.55 24.09 7.28
CA LYS A 310 -10.22 24.54 6.03
C LYS A 310 -10.29 23.45 4.95
N MET A 311 -10.30 22.19 5.36
CA MET A 311 -10.54 21.04 4.48
C MET A 311 -12.03 20.85 4.20
N PRO A 312 -12.45 20.52 2.96
CA PRO A 312 -13.83 20.14 2.71
C PRO A 312 -14.14 18.72 3.25
N PRO A 313 -15.39 18.40 3.64
CA PRO A 313 -15.76 17.10 4.20
C PRO A 313 -15.37 15.89 3.34
N ARG A 314 -15.39 16.04 2.01
CA ARG A 314 -14.99 14.98 1.06
C ARG A 314 -13.55 14.48 1.24
N SER A 315 -12.66 15.29 1.80
CA SER A 315 -11.30 14.86 2.13
C SER A 315 -11.30 13.83 3.26
N GLN A 316 -12.24 13.91 4.19
CA GLN A 316 -12.34 13.00 5.33
C GLN A 316 -12.87 11.63 4.89
N TYR A 317 -13.80 11.62 3.92
CA TYR A 317 -14.22 10.37 3.29
C TYR A 317 -13.08 9.66 2.59
N ALA A 318 -12.10 10.40 2.05
CA ALA A 318 -10.90 9.78 1.48
C ALA A 318 -10.09 9.02 2.55
N LEU A 319 -9.84 9.61 3.73
CA LEU A 319 -9.11 8.90 4.78
C LEU A 319 -9.87 7.68 5.32
N PHE A 320 -11.21 7.74 5.38
CA PHE A 320 -12.01 6.54 5.68
C PHE A 320 -11.86 5.46 4.63
N ILE A 321 -11.96 5.81 3.34
CA ILE A 321 -11.74 4.87 2.24
C ILE A 321 -10.35 4.25 2.35
N LEU A 322 -9.31 5.03 2.68
CA LEU A 322 -7.96 4.53 2.87
C LEU A 322 -7.91 3.42 3.94
N ALA A 323 -8.48 3.67 5.13
CA ALA A 323 -8.50 2.70 6.22
C ALA A 323 -9.34 1.46 5.91
N VAL A 324 -10.54 1.65 5.37
CA VAL A 324 -11.45 0.59 4.93
C VAL A 324 -10.73 -0.29 3.91
N THR A 325 -10.30 0.27 2.79
CA THR A 325 -9.64 -0.47 1.70
C THR A 325 -8.39 -1.22 2.18
N PHE A 326 -7.58 -0.62 3.06
CA PHE A 326 -6.39 -1.31 3.59
C PHE A 326 -6.76 -2.50 4.49
N THR A 327 -7.83 -2.36 5.28
CA THR A 327 -8.32 -3.46 6.13
C THR A 327 -8.78 -4.66 5.30
N TRP A 328 -9.54 -4.41 4.22
CA TRP A 328 -9.92 -5.46 3.27
C TRP A 328 -8.70 -6.11 2.61
N LEU A 329 -7.74 -5.29 2.18
CA LEU A 329 -6.49 -5.77 1.58
C LEU A 329 -5.73 -6.71 2.54
N MET A 330 -5.64 -6.37 3.83
CA MET A 330 -4.99 -7.22 4.82
C MET A 330 -5.68 -8.57 4.98
N GLY A 331 -7.02 -8.58 5.04
CA GLY A 331 -7.82 -9.82 5.12
C GLY A 331 -7.62 -10.71 3.89
N LEU A 332 -7.69 -10.11 2.69
CA LEU A 332 -7.47 -10.80 1.41
C LEU A 332 -6.07 -11.43 1.35
N MET A 333 -5.03 -10.69 1.74
CA MET A 333 -3.66 -11.20 1.73
C MET A 333 -3.40 -12.25 2.82
N GLY A 334 -4.15 -12.21 3.92
CA GLY A 334 -4.18 -13.29 4.92
C GLY A 334 -4.64 -14.61 4.30
N PHE A 335 -5.76 -14.56 3.58
CA PHE A 335 -6.28 -15.71 2.86
C PHE A 335 -5.32 -16.20 1.77
N ALA A 336 -4.75 -15.29 0.96
CA ALA A 336 -3.80 -15.66 -0.08
C ALA A 336 -2.63 -16.51 0.47
N ARG A 337 -2.00 -16.06 1.56
CA ARG A 337 -0.88 -16.76 2.20
C ARG A 337 -1.26 -18.11 2.80
N SER A 338 -2.49 -18.24 3.30
CA SER A 338 -2.97 -19.53 3.81
C SER A 338 -3.35 -20.47 2.67
N GLY A 339 -4.01 -19.95 1.63
CA GLY A 339 -4.53 -20.71 0.50
C GLY A 339 -3.47 -21.30 -0.41
N ILE A 340 -2.27 -20.69 -0.50
CA ILE A 340 -1.17 -21.27 -1.29
C ILE A 340 -0.68 -22.62 -0.75
N ARG A 341 -0.92 -22.93 0.54
CA ARG A 341 -0.61 -24.24 1.10
C ARG A 341 -1.65 -25.31 0.77
N GLN A 342 -2.76 -24.95 0.14
CA GLN A 342 -3.82 -25.87 -0.26
C GLN A 342 -4.34 -26.74 0.91
N TYR A 343 -4.10 -28.05 0.84
CA TYR A 343 -4.48 -29.07 1.84
C TYR A 343 -3.30 -29.45 2.76
N TRP A 344 -2.29 -28.59 2.89
CA TRP A 344 -1.14 -28.82 3.78
C TRP A 344 -1.21 -27.92 5.02
N HIS A 345 -1.09 -28.52 6.20
CA HIS A 345 -0.83 -27.78 7.44
C HIS A 345 0.60 -27.24 7.46
N VAL A 346 1.56 -28.10 7.07
CA VAL A 346 2.97 -27.73 6.82
C VAL A 346 3.30 -28.21 5.42
N TRP A 347 3.67 -27.29 4.52
CA TRP A 347 3.88 -27.58 3.10
C TRP A 347 4.81 -28.77 2.89
N GLN A 348 4.34 -29.80 2.19
CA GLN A 348 5.03 -31.07 1.89
C GLN A 348 5.51 -31.91 3.10
N VAL A 349 5.18 -31.51 4.33
CA VAL A 349 5.57 -32.23 5.56
C VAL A 349 4.35 -32.84 6.25
N MET A 350 3.28 -32.05 6.42
CA MET A 350 2.06 -32.45 7.14
C MET A 350 0.83 -32.14 6.30
N GLN A 351 0.29 -33.17 5.65
CA GLN A 351 -0.94 -33.09 4.87
C GLN A 351 -2.15 -33.10 5.80
N ASP A 352 -3.16 -32.29 5.49
CA ASP A 352 -4.48 -32.38 6.10
C ASP A 352 -5.23 -33.56 5.46
N THR A 353 -5.45 -34.63 6.24
CA THR A 353 -6.19 -35.83 5.82
C THR A 353 -7.63 -35.81 6.30
N SER A 354 -8.08 -34.71 6.90
CA SER A 354 -9.46 -34.59 7.35
C SER A 354 -10.42 -34.47 6.17
N LYS A 355 -11.70 -34.82 6.40
CA LYS A 355 -12.77 -34.62 5.40
C LYS A 355 -13.01 -33.15 5.03
N TYR A 356 -12.38 -32.21 5.74
CA TYR A 356 -12.49 -30.77 5.55
C TYR A 356 -11.25 -30.16 4.89
N ALA A 357 -10.29 -30.99 4.45
CA ALA A 357 -9.09 -30.56 3.76
C ALA A 357 -9.44 -29.94 2.40
N ALA A 358 -9.67 -28.62 2.40
CA ALA A 358 -10.03 -27.87 1.21
C ALA A 358 -9.57 -26.42 1.31
N THR A 359 -9.27 -25.81 0.17
CA THR A 359 -9.15 -24.36 0.08
C THR A 359 -10.51 -23.78 -0.30
N PRO A 360 -11.10 -22.90 0.53
CA PRO A 360 -12.40 -22.32 0.23
C PRO A 360 -12.40 -21.59 -1.12
N ALA A 361 -13.50 -21.73 -1.88
CA ALA A 361 -13.68 -20.95 -3.09
C ALA A 361 -13.64 -19.44 -2.79
N LEU A 362 -13.13 -18.65 -3.74
CA LEU A 362 -12.92 -17.21 -3.55
C LEU A 362 -14.18 -16.46 -3.10
N GLY A 363 -15.36 -16.84 -3.61
CA GLY A 363 -16.63 -16.23 -3.20
C GLY A 363 -16.97 -16.47 -1.73
N TYR A 364 -16.76 -17.69 -1.22
CA TYR A 364 -16.96 -18.00 0.20
C TYR A 364 -15.92 -17.28 1.06
N ALA A 365 -14.64 -17.37 0.69
CA ALA A 365 -13.56 -16.68 1.39
C ALA A 365 -13.80 -15.17 1.48
N SER A 366 -14.25 -14.54 0.38
CA SER A 366 -14.53 -13.10 0.32
C SER A 366 -15.67 -12.68 1.24
N LYS A 367 -16.71 -13.50 1.39
CA LYS A 367 -17.81 -13.27 2.34
C LYS A 367 -17.30 -13.32 3.78
N MET A 368 -16.51 -14.35 4.12
CA MET A 368 -15.96 -14.51 5.47
C MET A 368 -14.98 -13.37 5.81
N ILE A 369 -14.09 -13.03 4.88
CA ILE A 369 -13.17 -11.89 5.02
C ILE A 369 -13.96 -10.60 5.25
N SER A 370 -15.00 -10.35 4.43
CA SER A 370 -15.83 -9.15 4.58
C SER A 370 -16.53 -9.11 5.93
N LEU A 371 -17.04 -10.24 6.42
CA LEU A 371 -17.62 -10.32 7.77
C LEU A 371 -16.59 -9.97 8.84
N CYS A 372 -15.39 -10.56 8.80
CA CYS A 372 -14.32 -10.23 9.74
C CYS A 372 -13.91 -8.76 9.68
N VAL A 373 -13.83 -8.18 8.48
CA VAL A 373 -13.49 -6.77 8.29
C VAL A 373 -14.59 -5.87 8.85
N LEU A 374 -15.87 -6.18 8.63
CA LEU A 374 -16.99 -5.42 9.18
C LEU A 374 -17.02 -5.49 10.71
N ILE A 375 -16.79 -6.67 11.30
CA ILE A 375 -16.65 -6.81 12.76
C ILE A 375 -15.50 -5.96 13.27
N PHE A 376 -14.32 -6.04 12.63
CA PHE A 376 -13.16 -5.25 13.02
C PHE A 376 -13.45 -3.74 12.94
N LEU A 377 -14.03 -3.27 11.84
CA LEU A 377 -14.36 -1.85 11.68
C LEU A 377 -15.46 -1.38 12.64
N ALA A 378 -16.40 -2.25 13.00
CA ALA A 378 -17.39 -1.97 14.05
C ALA A 378 -16.70 -1.81 15.42
N LEU A 379 -15.76 -2.70 15.75
CA LEU A 379 -14.95 -2.59 16.98
C LEU A 379 -14.10 -1.31 16.98
N VAL A 380 -13.46 -0.97 15.86
CA VAL A 380 -12.70 0.29 15.74
C VAL A 380 -13.60 1.50 15.90
N SER A 381 -14.79 1.49 15.28
CA SER A 381 -15.77 2.57 15.41
C SER A 381 -16.25 2.72 16.86
N PHE A 382 -16.46 1.59 17.56
CA PHE A 382 -16.80 1.59 18.98
C PHE A 382 -15.66 2.17 19.83
N VAL A 383 -14.40 1.83 19.55
CA VAL A 383 -13.22 2.42 20.22
C VAL A 383 -13.12 3.92 19.96
N PHE A 384 -13.37 4.38 18.72
CA PHE A 384 -13.37 5.81 18.38
C PHE A 384 -14.46 6.56 19.16
N TRP A 385 -15.64 5.97 19.30
CA TRP A 385 -16.73 6.51 20.09
C TRP A 385 -16.38 6.59 21.59
N LEU A 386 -15.82 5.51 22.16
CA LEU A 386 -15.37 5.48 23.55
C LEU A 386 -14.29 6.55 23.82
N GLY A 387 -13.31 6.69 22.91
CA GLY A 387 -12.30 7.74 23.01
C GLY A 387 -12.90 9.14 23.02
N GLY A 388 -13.97 9.37 22.24
CA GLY A 388 -14.72 10.62 22.23
C GLY A 388 -15.47 10.92 23.54
N LEU A 389 -15.87 9.90 24.30
CA LEU A 389 -16.48 10.09 25.62
C LEU A 389 -15.42 10.41 26.68
N ALA A 390 -14.28 9.72 26.65
CA ALA A 390 -13.19 9.92 27.60
C ALA A 390 -12.63 11.36 27.53
N GLU A 391 -12.39 11.91 26.34
CA GLU A 391 -11.90 13.28 26.20
C GLU A 391 -12.87 14.32 26.77
N LYS A 392 -14.19 14.14 26.58
CA LYS A 392 -15.22 15.02 27.16
C LYS A 392 -15.20 15.03 28.69
N SER A 393 -14.82 13.92 29.32
CA SER A 393 -14.70 13.83 30.79
C SER A 393 -13.45 14.53 31.35
N THR A 394 -12.40 14.71 30.55
CA THR A 394 -11.20 15.47 30.92
C THR A 394 -11.39 16.99 30.79
N TYR A 395 -12.27 17.44 29.90
CA TYR A 395 -12.70 18.85 29.82
C TYR A 395 -13.84 19.13 30.81
N VAL A 396 -13.58 18.94 32.11
CA VAL A 396 -14.39 19.59 33.15
C VAL A 396 -13.88 21.02 33.28
N SER A 397 -14.79 21.97 33.08
CA SER A 397 -14.61 23.42 33.04
C SER A 397 -13.61 23.96 34.06
N THR A 398 -12.51 24.56 33.59
CA THR A 398 -11.93 25.71 34.30
C THR A 398 -12.99 26.80 34.33
N GLU A 399 -13.54 27.00 35.53
CA GLU A 399 -14.63 27.93 35.83
C GLU A 399 -14.35 29.34 35.33
N LYS A 400 -15.45 30.01 34.96
CA LYS A 400 -15.54 31.47 34.84
C LYS A 400 -15.01 32.11 36.12
N GLY A 401 -13.86 32.74 36.07
CA GLY A 401 -13.46 33.73 37.07
C GLY A 401 -14.41 34.95 37.02
N PRO A 402 -14.83 35.49 38.16
CA PRO A 402 -15.85 36.54 38.23
C PRO A 402 -15.34 37.85 37.62
N GLY A 403 -16.24 38.58 36.98
CA GLY A 403 -15.96 39.88 36.40
C GLY A 403 -15.40 40.85 37.44
N HIS A 404 -14.28 41.48 37.11
CA HIS A 404 -13.81 42.65 37.83
C HIS A 404 -14.55 43.88 37.29
N VAL A 405 -15.38 44.47 38.16
CA VAL A 405 -15.97 45.80 38.03
C VAL A 405 -15.22 46.72 39.02
N GLY A 406 -14.85 47.93 38.57
CA GLY A 406 -14.30 49.05 39.36
C GLY A 406 -12.78 48.99 39.59
N HIS A 407 -11.98 50.05 39.47
CA HIS A 407 -12.20 51.49 39.32
C HIS A 407 -11.08 52.09 38.46
#